data_AF-A0A2D6E3Q9-F1
#
_entry.id   AF-A0A2D6E3Q9-F1
#
_cell.length_a   1.000
_cell.length_b   1.000
_cell.length_c   1.000
_cell.angle_alpha   90.00
_cell.angle_beta   90.00
_cell.angle_gamma   90.00
#
_symmetry.space_group_name_H-M   'P 1'
#
loop_
_entity.id
_entity.type
_entity.pdbx_description
1 polymer ?
#
loop_
_entity_poly.entity_id
_entity_poly.type
_entity_poly.pdbx_seq_one_letter_code
_entity_poly.pdbx_strand_id
1 'polypeptide(L)'
;MSEEEIENPDLKEKVEADNELKKFVVNYVGEKLDPEGGDITVEMIVGVFAEEFPEFLLVVAEENWIRGYKQAFLDMEAHDKQVAEEAETQGHEDE
;
A
#
# COMPACT_ATOMS: atom_id res chain seq x y z
N MET A 1 -23.28 4.99 -5.50
CA MET A 1 -21.96 5.62 -5.50
C MET A 1 -21.35 5.24 -6.83
N SER A 2 -21.00 6.20 -7.68
CA SER A 2 -20.21 5.88 -8.87
C SER A 2 -18.88 5.31 -8.38
N GLU A 3 -18.52 4.13 -8.85
CA GLU A 3 -17.16 3.59 -8.75
C GLU A 3 -16.22 4.54 -9.49
N GLU A 4 -15.84 5.65 -8.86
CA GLU A 4 -14.52 6.20 -9.16
C GLU A 4 -13.56 5.10 -8.71
N GLU A 5 -12.91 4.43 -9.67
CA GLU A 5 -11.79 3.55 -9.39
C GLU A 5 -10.88 4.30 -8.42
N ILE A 6 -10.78 3.80 -7.19
CA ILE A 6 -9.82 4.32 -6.20
C ILE A 6 -8.46 3.82 -6.68
N GLU A 7 -7.94 4.46 -7.71
CA GLU A 7 -6.61 4.25 -8.22
C GLU A 7 -5.64 4.99 -7.30
N ASN A 8 -4.59 4.29 -6.86
CA ASN A 8 -3.56 4.94 -6.06
C ASN A 8 -2.85 6.00 -6.93
N PRO A 9 -2.89 7.30 -6.59
CA PRO A 9 -2.26 8.35 -7.38
C PRO A 9 -0.74 8.15 -7.56
N ASP A 10 -0.11 7.43 -6.63
CA ASP A 10 1.33 7.16 -6.65
C ASP A 10 1.75 6.23 -7.79
N LEU A 11 0.80 5.49 -8.40
CA LEU A 11 1.08 4.64 -9.56
C LEU A 11 1.65 5.43 -10.74
N LYS A 12 1.21 6.69 -10.89
CA LYS A 12 1.65 7.59 -11.97
C LYS A 12 2.94 8.33 -11.64
N GLU A 13 3.49 8.14 -10.44
CA GLU A 13 4.72 8.80 -10.03
C GLU A 13 5.92 8.26 -10.81
N LYS A 14 6.77 9.16 -11.28
CA LYS A 14 8.04 8.83 -11.91
C LYS A 14 9.03 8.37 -10.85
N VAL A 15 9.72 7.26 -11.11
CA VAL A 15 10.70 6.70 -10.17
C VAL A 15 12.08 7.29 -10.42
N GLU A 16 12.62 8.00 -9.42
CA GLU A 16 14.01 8.47 -9.45
C GLU A 16 15.00 7.38 -9.04
N ALA A 17 15.99 7.11 -9.89
CA ALA A 17 17.00 6.07 -9.71
C ALA A 17 18.15 6.50 -8.78
N ASP A 18 17.82 6.86 -7.54
CA ASP A 18 18.75 7.41 -6.54
C ASP A 18 19.71 6.39 -5.91
N ASN A 19 19.46 5.08 -6.08
CA ASN A 19 20.28 4.00 -5.55
C ASN A 19 20.46 2.85 -6.55
N GLU A 20 21.41 1.96 -6.26
CA GLU A 20 21.80 0.83 -7.12
C GLU A 20 20.60 -0.06 -7.51
N LEU A 21 19.74 -0.40 -6.55
CA LEU A 21 18.58 -1.25 -6.80
C LEU A 21 17.56 -0.55 -7.68
N LYS A 22 17.24 0.72 -7.40
CA LYS A 22 16.33 1.50 -8.25
C LYS A 22 16.87 1.65 -9.67
N LYS A 23 18.17 1.88 -9.85
CA LYS A 23 18.81 1.94 -11.19
C LYS A 23 18.65 0.63 -11.94
N PHE A 24 18.90 -0.50 -11.27
CA PHE A 24 18.73 -1.81 -11.86
C PHE A 24 17.28 -2.02 -12.34
N VAL A 25 16.30 -1.74 -11.48
CA VAL A 25 14.88 -1.89 -11.81
C VAL A 25 14.45 -0.95 -12.93
N VAL A 26 14.77 0.35 -12.84
CA VAL A 26 14.41 1.35 -13.85
C VAL A 26 15.00 1.01 -15.21
N ASN A 27 16.27 0.60 -15.27
CA ASN A 27 16.90 0.21 -16.53
C ASN A 27 16.26 -1.06 -17.11
N TYR A 28 16.05 -2.08 -16.29
CA TYR A 28 15.43 -3.34 -16.74
C TYR A 28 14.03 -3.12 -17.30
N VAL A 29 13.20 -2.35 -16.59
CA VAL A 29 11.83 -2.01 -17.02
C VAL A 29 11.85 -1.11 -18.25
N GLY A 30 12.77 -0.14 -18.31
CA GLY A 30 12.92 0.75 -19.46
C GLY A 30 13.37 0.05 -20.73
N GLU A 31 14.32 -0.89 -20.65
CA GLU A 31 14.73 -1.72 -21.78
C GLU A 31 13.61 -2.64 -22.27
N LYS A 32 12.76 -3.13 -21.35
CA LYS A 32 11.67 -4.04 -21.67
C LYS A 32 10.47 -3.33 -22.31
N LEU A 33 10.07 -2.17 -21.79
CA LEU A 33 8.86 -1.47 -22.21
C LEU A 33 9.11 -0.35 -23.24
N ASP A 34 10.33 0.17 -23.33
CA ASP A 34 10.75 1.25 -24.24
C ASP A 34 9.71 2.40 -24.35
N PRO A 35 9.35 3.05 -23.23
CA PRO A 35 8.27 4.03 -23.21
C PRO A 35 8.62 5.32 -23.97
N GLU A 36 7.61 5.91 -24.60
CA GLU A 36 7.75 7.24 -25.19
C GLU A 36 8.04 8.28 -24.10
N GLY A 37 9.25 8.87 -24.16
CA GLY A 37 9.71 9.86 -23.18
C GLY A 37 10.74 9.34 -22.17
N GLY A 38 10.97 8.01 -22.13
CA GLY A 38 12.02 7.40 -21.31
C GLY A 38 11.77 7.42 -19.80
N ASP A 39 10.62 7.94 -19.37
CA ASP A 39 10.25 8.01 -17.96
C ASP A 39 9.60 6.68 -17.53
N ILE A 40 10.05 6.16 -16.39
CA ILE A 40 9.52 4.93 -15.79
C ILE A 40 8.67 5.29 -14.58
N THR A 41 7.41 4.85 -14.60
CA THR A 41 6.46 5.06 -13.50
C THR A 41 6.40 3.85 -12.57
N VAL A 42 5.85 4.04 -11.37
CA VAL A 42 5.59 2.94 -10.43
C VAL A 42 4.68 1.88 -11.07
N GLU A 43 3.64 2.30 -11.79
CA GLU A 43 2.72 1.40 -12.50
C GLU A 43 3.44 0.46 -13.47
N MET A 44 4.38 1.00 -14.26
CA MET A 44 5.16 0.20 -15.21
C MET A 44 6.02 -0.86 -14.51
N ILE A 45 6.64 -0.50 -13.39
CA ILE A 45 7.42 -1.44 -12.58
C ILE A 45 6.52 -2.54 -12.02
N VAL A 46 5.38 -2.16 -11.44
CA VAL A 46 4.40 -3.12 -10.90
C VAL A 46 3.92 -4.06 -12.00
N GLY A 47 3.64 -3.56 -13.20
CA GLY A 47 3.23 -4.37 -14.35
C GLY A 47 4.27 -5.40 -14.75
N VAL A 48 5.55 -5.00 -14.87
CA VAL A 48 6.65 -5.92 -15.19
C VAL A 48 6.85 -6.96 -14.09
N PHE A 49 6.80 -6.55 -12.81
CA PHE A 49 6.94 -7.48 -11.68
C PHE A 49 5.75 -8.44 -11.58
N ALA A 50 4.54 -8.01 -11.93
CA ALA A 50 3.38 -8.89 -11.98
C ALA A 50 3.50 -9.96 -13.07
N GLU A 51 4.13 -9.62 -14.21
CA GLU A 51 4.36 -10.56 -15.31
C GLU A 51 5.52 -11.53 -15.02
N GLU A 52 6.64 -11.03 -14.48
CA GLU A 52 7.90 -11.79 -14.40
C GLU A 52 8.33 -12.23 -13.01
N PHE A 53 7.78 -11.63 -11.95
CA PHE A 53 8.06 -12.03 -10.57
C PHE A 53 6.79 -12.10 -9.69
N PRO A 54 5.72 -12.78 -10.16
CA PRO A 54 4.43 -12.80 -9.48
C PRO A 54 4.50 -13.43 -8.09
N GLU A 55 5.32 -14.45 -7.87
CA GLU A 55 5.45 -15.13 -6.58
C GLU A 55 5.97 -14.20 -5.47
N PHE A 56 6.76 -13.19 -5.81
CA PHE A 56 7.19 -12.17 -4.86
C PHE A 56 6.10 -11.12 -4.66
N LEU A 57 5.56 -10.58 -5.75
CA LEU A 57 4.58 -9.50 -5.69
C LEU A 57 3.28 -9.93 -4.99
N LEU A 58 2.81 -11.15 -5.24
CA LEU A 58 1.61 -11.71 -4.62
C LEU A 58 1.78 -11.85 -3.10
N VAL A 59 2.89 -12.41 -2.63
CA VAL A 59 3.14 -12.58 -1.19
C VAL A 59 3.22 -11.23 -0.47
N VAL A 60 3.84 -10.21 -1.09
CA VAL A 60 3.87 -8.85 -0.55
C VAL A 60 2.44 -8.28 -0.43
N ALA A 61 1.61 -8.46 -1.46
CA ALA A 61 0.23 -7.99 -1.45
C ALA A 61 -0.63 -8.71 -0.39
N GLU A 62 -0.53 -10.04 -0.31
CA GLU A 62 -1.27 -10.87 0.66
C GLU A 62 -0.91 -10.52 2.11
N GLU A 63 0.38 -10.41 2.42
CA GLU A 63 0.85 -10.04 3.75
C GLU A 63 0.37 -8.64 4.15
N ASN A 64 0.44 -7.67 3.23
CA ASN A 64 -0.05 -6.31 3.47
C ASN A 64 -1.57 -6.28 3.69
N TRP A 65 -2.32 -7.05 2.90
CA TRP A 65 -3.76 -7.19 3.05
C TRP A 65 -4.13 -7.76 4.43
N ILE A 66 -3.58 -8.92 4.80
CA ILE A 66 -3.86 -9.57 6.09
C ILE A 66 -3.50 -8.66 7.27
N ARG A 67 -2.36 -7.94 7.20
CA ARG A 67 -1.96 -6.99 8.24
C ARG A 67 -2.94 -5.84 8.38
N GLY A 68 -3.45 -5.31 7.27
CA GLY A 68 -4.48 -4.27 7.26
C GLY A 68 -5.75 -4.70 8.00
N TYR A 69 -6.27 -5.91 7.73
CA TYR A 69 -7.43 -6.45 8.45
C TYR A 69 -7.14 -6.66 9.93
N LYS A 70 -5.97 -7.21 10.27
CA LYS A 70 -5.58 -7.40 11.65
C LYS A 70 -5.52 -6.07 12.41
N GLN A 71 -4.96 -5.04 11.79
CA GLN A 71 -4.93 -3.70 12.39
C GLN A 71 -6.35 -3.16 12.61
N ALA A 72 -7.22 -3.27 11.61
CA ALA A 72 -8.61 -2.82 11.74
C ALA A 72 -9.34 -3.50 12.92
N PHE A 73 -9.16 -4.82 13.11
CA PHE A 73 -9.75 -5.50 14.26
C PHE A 73 -9.17 -5.04 15.60
N LEU A 74 -7.85 -4.83 15.68
CA LEU A 74 -7.21 -4.31 16.90
C LEU A 74 -7.69 -2.88 17.22
N ASP A 75 -7.87 -2.04 16.21
CA ASP A 75 -8.37 -0.67 16.36
C ASP A 75 -9.82 -0.68 16.86
N MET A 76 -10.66 -1.60 16.39
CA MET A 76 -12.03 -1.81 16.89
C MET A 76 -12.04 -2.27 18.35
N GLU A 77 -11.25 -3.27 18.70
CA GLU A 77 -11.16 -3.77 20.09
C GLU A 77 -10.65 -2.68 21.04
N ALA A 78 -9.66 -1.89 20.60
CA ALA A 78 -9.14 -0.77 21.37
C ALA A 78 -10.21 0.31 21.58
N HIS A 79 -10.99 0.63 20.55
CA HIS A 79 -12.10 1.58 20.64
C HIS A 79 -13.17 1.11 21.63
N ASP A 80 -13.61 -0.16 21.55
CA ASP A 80 -14.62 -0.70 22.46
C ASP A 80 -14.16 -0.65 23.93
N LYS A 81 -12.87 -0.91 24.19
CA LYS A 81 -12.29 -0.79 25.52
C LYS A 81 -12.25 0.65 26.02
N GLN A 82 -11.89 1.60 25.16
CA GLN A 82 -11.89 3.03 25.50
C GLN A 82 -13.29 3.52 25.86
N VAL A 83 -14.31 3.15 25.09
CA VAL A 83 -15.71 3.49 25.37
C VAL A 83 -16.17 2.93 26.72
N ALA A 84 -15.78 1.69 27.05
CA ALA A 84 -16.13 1.09 28.33
C ALA A 84 -15.45 1.81 29.51
N GLU A 85 -14.16 2.13 29.38
CA GLU A 85 -13.39 2.87 30.41
C GLU A 85 -13.95 4.28 30.63
N GLU A 86 -14.29 5.00 29.56
CA GLU A 86 -14.90 6.34 29.65
C GLU A 86 -16.25 6.32 30.39
N ALA A 87 -17.08 5.31 30.12
CA ALA A 87 -18.37 5.12 30.79
C ALA A 87 -18.22 4.83 32.29
N GLU A 88 -17.19 4.08 32.69
CA GLU A 88 -16.89 3.81 34.11
C GLU A 88 -16.36 5.06 34.83
N THR A 89 -15.51 5.87 34.19
CA THR A 89 -15.02 7.12 34.79
C THR A 89 -16.08 8.20 34.95
N GLN A 90 -17.00 8.36 33.99
CA GLN A 90 -18.09 9.34 34.10
C GLN A 90 -19.09 8.96 35.19
N GLY A 91 -19.36 7.67 35.38
CA GLY A 91 -20.22 7.19 36.47
C GLY A 91 -19.63 7.39 37.88
N HIS A 92 -18.31 7.59 38.00
CA HIS A 92 -17.63 7.81 39.28
C HIS A 92 -17.47 9.29 39.65
N GLU A 93 -17.63 10.22 38.70
CA GLU A 93 -17.60 11.67 38.94
C GLU A 93 -18.99 12.24 39.33
N ASP A 94 -20.06 11.49 39.08
CA ASP A 94 -21.46 11.87 39.36
C ASP A 94 -22.01 11.33 40.71
N GLU A 95 -21.21 10.62 41.53
CA GLU A 95 -21.52 10.18 42.92
C GLU A 95 -20.76 10.98 44.00
#